data_AF-A0A843GNF6-F1
#
_entry.id   AF-A0A843GNF6-F1
#
_cell.length_a   1.000
_cell.length_b   1.000
_cell.length_c   1.000
_cell.angle_alpha   90.00
_cell.angle_beta   90.00
_cell.angle_gamma   90.00
#
_symmetry.space_group_name_H-M   'P 1'
#
loop_
_entity.id
_entity.type
_entity.pdbx_description
1 polymer ?
#
loop_
_entity_poly.entity_id
_entity_poly.type
_entity_poly.pdbx_seq_one_letter_code
_entity_poly.pdbx_strand_id
1 'polypeptide(L)'
;MENRTGLFSNGVIWFGVAVSVSEIEAGIQLASSSPIDSIWIPLILGHIIGGILLFFTGLVGARLRVNAMETIRSTFGNYGSKFFSSLNVMQLIAWVAVLNAQGAAAMMGLNLPISFTLTCIILSVIIAIWVYVGLYRLSKVTTVMMVVLTVLLAILSFKLLGGNISNALPIASFASTNAPALSFWNIFEISIA
;
A
#
# COMPACT_ATOMS: atom_id res chain seq x y z
N MET A 1 -1.42 -25.49 -20.44
CA MET A 1 -2.70 -24.95 -19.94
C MET A 1 -2.36 -23.91 -18.90
N GLU A 2 -2.48 -22.62 -19.23
CA GLU A 2 -2.13 -21.52 -18.32
C GLU A 2 -2.97 -21.65 -17.04
N ASN A 3 -2.32 -21.82 -15.89
CA ASN A 3 -3.00 -22.02 -14.62
C ASN A 3 -3.81 -20.76 -14.28
N ARG A 4 -5.12 -20.93 -14.13
CA ARG A 4 -5.99 -19.85 -13.64
C ARG A 4 -5.54 -19.48 -12.22
N THR A 5 -5.16 -18.23 -12.01
CA THR A 5 -5.04 -17.70 -10.65
C THR A 5 -6.43 -17.71 -10.04
N GLY A 6 -6.66 -18.54 -9.02
CA GLY A 6 -7.96 -18.61 -8.36
C GLY A 6 -8.34 -17.29 -7.71
N LEU A 7 -9.64 -16.98 -7.62
CA LEU A 7 -10.14 -15.78 -6.93
C LEU A 7 -9.53 -15.62 -5.53
N PHE A 8 -9.33 -16.73 -4.82
CA PHE A 8 -8.69 -16.74 -3.51
C PHE A 8 -7.23 -16.29 -3.56
N SER A 9 -6.44 -16.80 -4.51
CA SER A 9 -5.03 -16.38 -4.66
C SER A 9 -4.93 -14.90 -5.01
N ASN A 10 -5.80 -14.42 -5.88
CA ASN A 10 -5.83 -13.00 -6.26
C ASN A 10 -6.31 -12.13 -5.10
N GLY A 11 -7.32 -12.58 -4.36
CA GLY A 11 -7.82 -11.91 -3.17
C GLY A 11 -6.74 -11.79 -2.09
N VAL A 12 -5.96 -12.85 -1.83
CA VAL A 12 -4.87 -12.80 -0.83
C VAL A 12 -3.74 -11.87 -1.27
N ILE A 13 -3.41 -11.81 -2.56
CA ILE A 13 -2.42 -10.86 -3.08
C ILE A 13 -2.91 -9.43 -2.93
N TRP A 14 -4.16 -9.15 -3.33
CA TRP A 14 -4.77 -7.82 -3.21
C TRP A 14 -4.93 -7.38 -1.76
N PHE A 15 -5.31 -8.30 -0.88
CA PHE A 15 -5.36 -8.05 0.55
C PHE A 15 -3.97 -7.71 1.10
N GLY A 16 -2.94 -8.44 0.68
CA GLY A 16 -1.55 -8.12 1.05
C GLY A 16 -1.08 -6.76 0.53
N VAL A 17 -1.55 -6.32 -0.64
CA VAL A 17 -1.29 -4.98 -1.16
C VAL A 17 -2.05 -3.91 -0.37
N ALA A 18 -3.28 -4.17 0.06
CA ALA A 18 -4.06 -3.26 0.92
C ALA A 18 -3.43 -3.14 2.32
N VAL A 19 -2.86 -4.21 2.86
CA VAL A 19 -2.08 -4.14 4.11
C VAL A 19 -0.67 -3.64 3.82
N SER A 20 -0.55 -2.33 3.54
CA SER A 20 0.72 -1.68 3.20
C SER A 20 1.20 -0.69 4.26
N VAL A 21 2.52 -0.43 4.29
CA VAL A 21 3.13 0.55 5.20
C VAL A 21 2.57 1.96 4.93
N SER A 22 2.35 2.30 3.66
CA SER A 22 1.78 3.59 3.26
C SER A 22 0.38 3.80 3.81
N GLU A 23 -0.45 2.75 3.85
CA GLU A 23 -1.81 2.84 4.40
C GLU A 23 -1.80 2.93 5.94
N ILE A 24 -0.85 2.25 6.58
CA ILE A 24 -0.62 2.40 8.03
C ILE A 24 -0.15 3.84 8.35
N GLU A 25 0.77 4.40 7.57
CA GLU A 25 1.25 5.77 7.76
C GLU A 25 0.13 6.79 7.51
N ALA A 26 -0.66 6.61 6.44
CA ALA A 26 -1.84 7.42 6.18
C ALA A 26 -2.86 7.33 7.34
N GLY A 27 -3.10 6.12 7.87
CA GLY A 27 -3.96 5.91 9.03
C GLY A 27 -3.47 6.61 10.29
N ILE A 28 -2.16 6.60 10.56
CA ILE A 28 -1.55 7.34 11.69
C ILE A 28 -1.74 8.85 11.50
N GLN A 29 -1.51 9.37 10.29
CA GLN A 29 -1.70 10.79 9.98
C GLN A 29 -3.18 11.21 10.14
N LEU A 30 -4.11 10.42 9.61
CA LEU A 30 -5.55 10.63 9.78
C LEU A 30 -5.98 10.59 11.25
N ALA A 31 -5.50 9.60 12.02
CA ALA A 31 -5.81 9.47 13.44
C ALA A 31 -5.25 10.61 14.30
N SER A 32 -4.09 11.17 13.92
CA SER A 32 -3.45 12.28 14.66
C SER A 32 -4.08 13.65 14.39
N SER A 33 -4.77 13.81 13.25
CA SER A 33 -5.24 15.11 12.75
C SER A 33 -6.76 15.28 12.74
N SER A 34 -7.55 14.20 12.82
CA SER A 34 -9.02 14.29 12.80
C SER A 34 -9.70 13.57 13.97
N PRO A 35 -10.86 14.06 14.44
CA PRO A 35 -11.69 13.33 15.41
C PRO A 35 -12.13 11.99 14.83
N ILE A 36 -12.02 10.92 15.61
CA ILE A 36 -12.29 9.53 15.20
C ILE A 36 -13.67 9.37 14.52
N ASP A 37 -14.69 10.08 14.99
CA ASP A 37 -16.06 10.02 14.45
C ASP A 37 -16.18 10.57 13.02
N SER A 38 -15.32 11.51 12.62
CA SER A 38 -15.39 12.17 11.31
C SER A 38 -14.61 11.42 10.22
N ILE A 39 -13.84 10.40 10.57
CA ILE A 39 -12.91 9.71 9.64
C ILE A 39 -13.63 8.59 8.88
N TRP A 40 -14.53 7.85 9.55
CA TRP A 40 -15.11 6.62 9.02
C TRP A 40 -15.90 6.81 7.73
N ILE A 41 -16.72 7.87 7.65
CA ILE A 41 -17.59 8.12 6.50
C ILE A 41 -16.77 8.38 5.22
N PRO A 42 -15.86 9.37 5.16
CA PRO A 42 -15.03 9.60 3.97
C PRO A 42 -14.11 8.42 3.64
N LEU A 43 -13.58 7.72 4.65
CA LEU A 43 -12.71 6.55 4.46
C LEU A 43 -13.43 5.38 3.78
N ILE A 44 -14.62 5.02 4.27
CA ILE A 44 -15.41 3.92 3.69
C ILE A 44 -15.87 4.29 2.28
N LEU A 45 -16.28 5.55 2.07
CA LEU A 45 -16.75 6.00 0.78
C LEU A 45 -15.63 6.01 -0.28
N GLY A 46 -14.42 6.45 0.09
CA GLY A 46 -13.24 6.40 -0.78
C GLY A 46 -12.92 4.98 -1.23
N HIS A 47 -12.87 4.04 -0.29
CA HIS A 47 -12.60 2.62 -0.58
C HIS A 47 -13.67 1.98 -1.47
N ILE A 48 -14.95 2.27 -1.24
CA ILE A 48 -16.03 1.74 -2.08
C ILE A 48 -15.88 2.24 -3.53
N ILE A 49 -15.66 3.54 -3.71
CA ILE A 49 -15.55 4.13 -5.04
C ILE A 49 -14.28 3.65 -5.74
N GLY A 50 -13.12 3.67 -5.07
CA GLY A 50 -11.86 3.15 -5.60
C GLY A 50 -11.97 1.66 -5.95
N GLY A 51 -12.57 0.87 -5.06
CA GLY A 51 -12.80 -0.56 -5.26
C GLY A 51 -13.70 -0.86 -6.47
N ILE A 52 -14.77 -0.09 -6.67
CA ILE A 52 -15.64 -0.22 -7.84
C ILE A 52 -14.89 0.08 -9.14
N LEU A 53 -14.07 1.14 -9.17
CA LEU A 53 -13.28 1.51 -10.35
C LEU A 53 -12.25 0.42 -10.71
N LEU A 54 -11.54 -0.10 -9.70
CA LEU A 54 -10.59 -1.20 -9.89
C LEU A 54 -11.29 -2.48 -10.33
N PHE A 55 -12.48 -2.77 -9.81
CA PHE A 55 -13.29 -3.92 -10.22
C PHE A 55 -13.72 -3.83 -11.69
N PHE A 56 -14.24 -2.68 -12.15
CA PHE A 56 -14.61 -2.50 -13.55
C PHE A 56 -13.41 -2.60 -14.48
N THR A 57 -12.28 -1.98 -14.11
CA THR A 57 -11.04 -2.07 -14.89
C THR A 57 -10.53 -3.51 -14.98
N GLY A 58 -10.55 -4.24 -13.85
CA GLY A 58 -10.18 -5.64 -13.80
C GLY A 58 -11.13 -6.55 -14.59
N LEU A 59 -12.45 -6.27 -14.56
CA LEU A 59 -13.45 -7.00 -15.31
C LEU A 59 -13.23 -6.86 -16.82
N VAL A 60 -12.94 -5.65 -17.30
CA VAL A 60 -12.63 -5.38 -18.71
C VAL A 60 -11.37 -6.15 -19.14
N GLY A 61 -10.29 -6.09 -18.36
CA GLY A 61 -9.06 -6.85 -18.63
C GLY A 61 -9.28 -8.37 -18.62
N ALA A 62 -10.09 -8.88 -17.69
CA ALA A 62 -10.41 -10.30 -17.60
C ALA A 62 -11.26 -10.81 -18.78
N ARG A 63 -12.20 -9.98 -19.28
CA ARG A 63 -13.03 -10.29 -20.45
C ARG A 63 -12.24 -10.27 -21.75
N LEU A 64 -11.37 -9.26 -21.93
CA LEU A 64 -10.56 -9.10 -23.14
C LEU A 64 -9.33 -10.01 -23.15
N ARG A 65 -8.89 -10.53 -21.99
CA ARG A 65 -7.65 -11.32 -21.81
C ARG A 65 -6.39 -10.62 -22.33
N VAL A 66 -6.42 -9.30 -22.38
CA VAL A 66 -5.28 -8.46 -22.71
C VAL A 66 -4.80 -7.74 -21.46
N ASN A 67 -3.54 -7.32 -21.43
CA ASN A 67 -3.05 -6.56 -20.28
C ASN A 67 -3.73 -5.17 -20.22
N ALA A 68 -3.59 -4.49 -19.07
CA ALA A 68 -4.19 -3.17 -18.87
C ALA A 68 -3.75 -2.15 -19.94
N MET A 69 -2.50 -2.21 -20.37
CA MET A 69 -1.94 -1.28 -21.35
C MET A 69 -2.43 -1.51 -22.78
N GLU A 70 -2.71 -2.77 -23.11
CA GLU A 70 -3.28 -3.19 -24.38
C GLU A 70 -4.78 -2.87 -24.46
N THR A 71 -5.47 -2.88 -23.32
CA THR A 71 -6.83 -2.32 -23.21
C THR A 71 -6.84 -0.83 -23.55
N ILE A 72 -5.87 -0.05 -23.02
CA ILE A 72 -5.74 1.40 -23.28
C ILE A 72 -5.44 1.68 -24.75
N ARG A 73 -4.71 0.78 -25.44
CA ARG A 73 -4.44 0.89 -26.88
C ARG A 73 -5.71 0.93 -27.73
N SER A 74 -6.77 0.22 -27.31
CA SER A 74 -8.05 0.23 -28.04
C SER A 74 -8.74 1.60 -28.04
N THR A 75 -8.49 2.43 -27.02
CA THR A 75 -9.13 3.74 -26.88
C THR A 75 -8.22 4.88 -27.34
N PHE A 76 -6.93 4.83 -27.03
CA PHE A 76 -5.97 5.92 -27.28
C PHE A 76 -4.96 5.62 -28.41
N GLY A 77 -5.06 4.47 -29.06
CA GLY A 77 -4.14 4.04 -30.11
C GLY A 77 -2.74 3.67 -29.60
N ASN A 78 -1.82 3.46 -30.54
CA ASN A 78 -0.45 2.98 -30.24
C ASN A 78 0.41 4.04 -29.52
N TYR A 79 0.27 5.31 -29.91
CA TYR A 79 1.05 6.41 -29.31
C TYR A 79 0.54 6.78 -27.92
N GLY A 80 -0.78 6.79 -27.70
CA GLY A 80 -1.34 7.06 -26.38
C GLY A 80 -1.05 5.96 -25.36
N SER A 81 -1.13 4.68 -25.77
CA SER A 81 -0.75 3.54 -24.93
C SER A 81 0.71 3.62 -24.45
N LYS A 82 1.66 3.99 -25.32
CA LYS A 82 3.07 4.17 -24.91
C LYS A 82 3.26 5.26 -23.86
N PHE A 83 2.56 6.38 -23.98
CA PHE A 83 2.63 7.48 -23.01
C PHE A 83 2.14 7.04 -21.61
N PHE A 84 0.95 6.45 -21.53
CA PHE A 84 0.41 5.94 -20.26
C PHE A 84 1.26 4.80 -19.67
N SER A 85 1.87 3.97 -20.51
CA SER A 85 2.81 2.93 -20.04
C SER A 85 4.06 3.51 -19.41
N SER A 86 4.61 4.57 -20.01
CA SER A 86 5.77 5.25 -19.43
C SER A 86 5.44 5.86 -18.07
N LEU A 87 4.26 6.50 -17.94
CA LEU A 87 3.80 7.04 -16.67
C LEU A 87 3.55 5.96 -15.62
N ASN A 88 2.96 4.82 -16.01
CA ASN A 88 2.73 3.71 -15.08
C ASN A 88 4.05 3.11 -14.56
N VAL A 89 5.06 2.96 -15.41
CA VAL A 89 6.40 2.51 -14.98
C VAL A 89 7.05 3.54 -14.05
N MET A 90 6.95 4.83 -14.39
CA MET A 90 7.46 5.90 -13.53
C MET A 90 6.78 5.89 -12.14
N GLN A 91 5.47 5.64 -12.09
CA GLN A 91 4.71 5.51 -10.84
C GLN A 91 5.21 4.32 -10.00
N LEU A 92 5.45 3.16 -10.62
CA LEU A 92 5.99 1.99 -9.92
C LEU A 92 7.38 2.27 -9.34
N ILE A 93 8.25 2.97 -10.08
CA ILE A 93 9.58 3.37 -9.59
C ILE A 93 9.45 4.34 -8.41
N ALA A 94 8.56 5.33 -8.52
CA ALA A 94 8.31 6.29 -7.44
C ALA A 94 7.78 5.62 -6.17
N TRP A 95 6.83 4.69 -6.29
CA TRP A 95 6.31 3.93 -5.16
C TRP A 95 7.38 3.05 -4.50
N VAL A 96 8.22 2.38 -5.28
CA VAL A 96 9.34 1.59 -4.73
C VAL A 96 10.32 2.49 -3.97
N ALA A 97 10.60 3.71 -4.47
CA ALA A 97 11.46 4.65 -3.77
C ALA A 97 10.89 5.10 -2.42
N VAL A 98 9.60 5.43 -2.37
CA VAL A 98 8.89 5.82 -1.13
C VAL A 98 8.86 4.66 -0.13
N LEU A 99 8.55 3.44 -0.59
CA LEU A 99 8.55 2.25 0.26
C LEU A 99 9.95 1.90 0.79
N ASN A 100 11.00 2.10 -0.02
CA ASN A 100 12.38 1.92 0.42
C ASN A 100 12.77 2.94 1.50
N ALA A 101 12.33 4.20 1.37
CA ALA A 101 12.57 5.22 2.39
C ALA A 101 11.86 4.90 3.72
N GLN A 102 10.59 4.48 3.67
CA GLN A 102 9.84 4.04 4.84
C GLN A 102 10.49 2.80 5.49
N GLY A 103 10.95 1.84 4.68
CA GLY A 103 11.67 0.66 5.16
C GLY A 103 13.00 1.01 5.85
N ALA A 104 13.76 1.94 5.28
CA ALA A 104 14.99 2.43 5.91
C ALA A 104 14.71 3.16 7.23
N ALA A 105 13.62 3.95 7.30
CA ALA A 105 13.20 4.60 8.54
C ALA A 105 12.78 3.58 9.63
N ALA A 106 12.08 2.51 9.27
CA ALA A 106 11.74 1.43 10.18
C ALA A 106 12.99 0.72 10.76
N MET A 107 14.04 0.54 9.94
CA MET A 107 15.31 -0.05 10.39
C MET A 107 16.08 0.87 11.36
N MET A 108 15.97 2.19 11.23
CA MET A 108 16.56 3.12 12.20
C MET A 108 15.95 2.95 13.60
N GLY A 109 14.67 2.58 13.69
CA GLY A 109 14.00 2.29 14.96
C GLY A 109 14.61 1.11 15.75
N LEU A 110 15.49 0.32 15.13
CA LEU A 110 16.21 -0.78 15.78
C LEU A 110 17.53 -0.33 16.45
N ASN A 111 17.86 0.97 16.44
CA ASN A 111 19.06 1.54 17.06
C ASN A 111 20.39 0.91 16.60
N LEU A 112 20.49 0.44 15.34
CA LEU A 112 21.76 -0.01 14.78
C LEU A 112 22.70 1.19 14.48
N PRO A 113 24.03 1.05 14.64
CA PRO A 113 25.02 2.09 14.35
C PRO A 113 25.27 2.24 12.83
N ILE A 114 24.22 2.31 12.02
CA ILE A 114 24.28 2.39 10.56
C ILE A 114 23.54 3.67 10.12
N SER A 115 24.15 4.47 9.25
CA SER A 115 23.55 5.71 8.77
C SER A 115 22.36 5.46 7.84
N PHE A 116 21.36 6.34 7.87
CA PHE A 116 20.15 6.25 7.04
C PHE A 116 20.46 6.05 5.55
N THR A 117 21.43 6.82 5.02
CA THR A 117 21.85 6.74 3.63
C THR A 117 22.41 5.36 3.27
N LEU A 118 23.23 4.77 4.14
CA LEU A 118 23.78 3.44 3.92
C LEU A 118 22.69 2.38 3.96
N THR A 119 21.78 2.45 4.94
CA THR A 119 20.65 1.53 5.05
C THR A 119 19.74 1.61 3.81
N CYS A 120 19.46 2.80 3.29
CA CYS A 120 18.65 3.00 2.09
C CYS A 120 19.28 2.39 0.84
N ILE A 121 20.62 2.51 0.68
CA ILE A 121 21.36 1.88 -0.43
C ILE A 121 21.34 0.35 -0.30
N ILE A 122 21.64 -0.17 0.90
CA ILE A 122 21.63 -1.61 1.16
C ILE A 122 20.25 -2.19 0.88
N LEU A 123 19.19 -1.52 1.35
CA LEU A 123 17.81 -1.95 1.15
C LEU A 123 17.39 -1.92 -0.33
N SER A 124 17.83 -0.90 -1.08
CA SER A 124 17.58 -0.83 -2.52
C SER A 124 18.25 -1.97 -3.30
N VAL A 125 19.50 -2.31 -2.95
CA VAL A 125 20.23 -3.43 -3.58
C VAL A 125 19.56 -4.77 -3.28
N ILE A 126 19.13 -5.02 -2.03
CA ILE A 126 18.43 -6.28 -1.71
C ILE A 126 17.06 -6.35 -2.41
N ILE A 127 16.33 -5.25 -2.55
CA ILE A 127 15.08 -5.21 -3.32
C ILE A 127 15.35 -5.52 -4.80
N ALA A 128 16.42 -4.97 -5.39
CA ALA A 128 16.78 -5.26 -6.78
C ALA A 128 17.12 -6.75 -7.00
N ILE A 129 17.89 -7.35 -6.09
CA ILE A 129 18.18 -8.79 -6.09
C ILE A 129 16.88 -9.60 -5.93
N TRP A 130 16.01 -9.18 -5.03
CA TRP A 130 14.73 -9.84 -4.78
C TRP A 130 13.82 -9.81 -6.01
N VAL A 131 13.72 -8.67 -6.70
CA VAL A 131 12.93 -8.56 -7.94
C VAL A 131 13.47 -9.51 -9.01
N TYR A 132 14.80 -9.61 -9.16
CA TYR A 132 15.44 -10.52 -10.12
C TYR A 132 15.11 -12.00 -9.83
N VAL A 133 15.19 -12.42 -8.56
CA VAL A 133 14.85 -13.80 -8.14
C VAL A 133 13.34 -14.04 -8.19
N GLY A 134 12.55 -13.02 -7.85
CA GLY A 134 11.11 -13.06 -7.75
C GLY A 134 10.45 -13.51 -9.04
N LEU A 135 10.95 -13.07 -10.20
CA LEU A 135 10.42 -13.39 -11.53
C LEU A 135 10.17 -14.90 -11.79
N TYR A 136 10.88 -15.79 -11.09
CA TYR A 136 10.74 -17.25 -11.26
C TYR A 136 9.75 -17.93 -10.28
N ARG A 137 9.31 -17.26 -9.20
CA ARG A 137 8.49 -17.91 -8.14
C ARG A 137 7.49 -16.98 -7.41
N LEU A 138 7.00 -15.94 -8.11
CA LEU A 138 6.19 -14.83 -7.56
C LEU A 138 4.96 -15.23 -6.75
N SER A 139 4.17 -16.20 -7.21
CA SER A 139 2.85 -16.44 -6.60
C SER A 139 2.94 -17.08 -5.21
N LYS A 140 3.74 -18.14 -5.02
CA LYS A 140 3.75 -18.86 -3.75
C LYS A 140 4.48 -18.12 -2.64
N VAL A 141 5.64 -17.51 -2.94
CA VAL A 141 6.46 -16.83 -1.93
C VAL A 141 5.75 -15.57 -1.44
N THR A 142 5.23 -14.75 -2.35
CA THR A 142 4.52 -13.52 -2.00
C THR A 142 3.27 -13.81 -1.17
N THR A 143 2.48 -14.82 -1.53
CA THR A 143 1.31 -15.22 -0.74
C THR A 143 1.68 -15.62 0.70
N VAL A 144 2.75 -16.39 0.89
CA VAL A 144 3.20 -16.77 2.24
C VAL A 144 3.62 -15.53 3.03
N MET A 145 4.39 -14.62 2.43
CA MET A 145 4.82 -13.39 3.10
C MET A 145 3.63 -12.51 3.51
N MET A 146 2.64 -12.36 2.64
CA MET A 146 1.44 -11.55 2.93
C MET A 146 0.60 -12.13 4.08
N VAL A 147 0.46 -13.45 4.14
CA VAL A 147 -0.23 -14.12 5.25
C VAL A 147 0.52 -13.91 6.57
N VAL A 148 1.84 -14.11 6.57
CA VAL A 148 2.67 -13.90 7.78
C VAL A 148 2.58 -12.45 8.26
N LEU A 149 2.67 -11.47 7.35
CA LEU A 149 2.61 -10.05 7.68
C LEU A 149 1.25 -9.66 8.27
N THR A 150 0.17 -10.21 7.72
CA THR A 150 -1.20 -10.00 8.21
C THR A 150 -1.39 -10.56 9.61
N VAL A 151 -0.92 -11.78 9.85
CA VAL A 151 -1.01 -12.42 11.18
C VAL A 151 -0.20 -11.62 12.20
N LEU A 152 1.00 -11.17 11.84
CA LEU A 152 1.83 -10.33 12.70
C LEU A 152 1.12 -9.02 13.05
N LEU A 153 0.52 -8.34 12.05
CA LEU A 153 -0.26 -7.13 12.27
C LEU A 153 -1.44 -7.37 13.21
N ALA A 154 -2.19 -8.45 13.03
CA ALA A 154 -3.32 -8.80 13.89
C ALA A 154 -2.89 -9.02 15.35
N ILE A 155 -1.75 -9.69 15.57
CA ILE A 155 -1.17 -9.90 16.91
C ILE A 155 -0.76 -8.56 17.53
N LEU A 156 -0.09 -7.68 16.79
CA LEU A 156 0.29 -6.36 17.29
C LEU A 156 -0.93 -5.53 17.65
N SER A 157 -1.95 -5.50 16.79
CA SER A 157 -3.21 -4.80 17.07
C SER A 157 -3.87 -5.35 18.33
N PHE A 158 -4.00 -6.67 18.48
CA PHE A 158 -4.59 -7.26 19.68
C PHE A 158 -3.80 -6.93 20.96
N LYS A 159 -2.46 -6.94 20.87
CA LYS A 159 -1.59 -6.57 21.99
C LYS A 159 -1.69 -5.09 22.36
N LEU A 160 -1.87 -4.21 21.36
CA LEU A 160 -2.03 -2.78 21.56
C LEU A 160 -3.39 -2.44 22.17
N LEU A 161 -4.45 -3.18 21.81
CA LEU A 161 -5.79 -3.03 22.41
C LEU A 161 -5.91 -3.71 23.79
N GLY A 162 -5.17 -4.80 24.03
CA GLY A 162 -5.22 -5.58 25.28
C GLY A 162 -4.22 -5.18 26.36
N GLY A 163 -3.16 -4.43 26.02
CA GLY A 163 -2.26 -3.82 27.00
C GLY A 163 -2.94 -2.64 27.68
N ASN A 164 -2.88 -2.54 29.02
CA ASN A 164 -3.46 -1.44 29.79
C ASN A 164 -3.24 -0.09 29.09
N ILE A 165 -4.33 0.48 28.58
CA ILE A 165 -4.40 1.74 27.83
C ILE A 165 -3.87 2.92 28.69
N SER A 166 -3.65 2.69 29.98
CA SER A 166 -3.08 3.61 30.96
C SER A 166 -1.65 4.08 30.67
N ASN A 167 -0.87 3.33 29.87
CA ASN A 167 0.52 3.68 29.55
C ASN A 167 0.78 3.85 28.04
N ALA A 168 -0.25 3.76 27.19
CA ALA A 168 -0.11 4.19 25.81
C ALA A 168 0.21 5.69 25.86
N LEU A 169 1.35 6.11 25.28
CA LEU A 169 1.66 7.52 25.13
C LEU A 169 0.40 8.25 24.66
N PRO A 170 0.00 9.34 25.31
CA PRO A 170 -1.23 10.01 24.97
C PRO A 170 -1.16 10.31 23.47
N ILE A 171 -2.10 9.79 22.69
CA ILE A 171 -2.26 10.15 21.28
C ILE A 171 -2.40 11.70 21.16
N ALA A 172 -2.80 12.35 22.26
CA ALA A 172 -2.79 13.79 22.44
C ALA A 172 -1.40 14.46 22.42
N SER A 173 -0.27 13.75 22.58
CA SER A 173 1.08 14.35 22.44
C SER A 173 1.59 14.36 20.99
N PHE A 174 0.92 13.66 20.06
CA PHE A 174 1.14 13.79 18.62
C PHE A 174 0.11 14.71 17.94
N ALA A 175 -1.02 14.94 18.60
CA ALA A 175 -1.93 16.02 18.25
C ALA A 175 -1.23 17.35 18.56
N SER A 176 -0.56 17.91 17.57
CA SER A 176 -0.37 19.36 17.51
C SER A 176 -1.75 19.98 17.77
N THR A 177 -1.90 20.66 18.89
CA THR A 177 -3.13 21.39 19.27
C THR A 177 -3.50 22.49 18.26
N ASN A 178 -2.70 22.67 17.20
CA ASN A 178 -2.86 23.65 16.13
C ASN A 178 -2.83 23.02 14.71
N ALA A 179 -2.86 21.68 14.55
CA ALA A 179 -3.02 21.10 13.21
C ALA A 179 -4.49 21.30 12.76
N PRO A 180 -4.76 21.94 11.62
CA PRO A 180 -6.12 22.06 11.12
C PRO A 180 -6.68 20.66 10.91
N ALA A 181 -7.86 20.40 11.49
CA ALA A 181 -8.56 19.15 11.25
C ALA A 181 -8.68 18.91 9.75
N LEU A 182 -8.27 17.71 9.28
CA LEU A 182 -8.36 17.39 7.86
C LEU A 182 -9.82 17.49 7.43
N SER A 183 -10.05 18.25 6.37
CA SER A 183 -11.40 18.39 5.81
C SER A 183 -11.90 17.04 5.32
N PHE A 184 -13.22 16.87 5.27
CA PHE A 184 -13.85 15.68 4.67
C PHE A 184 -13.26 15.33 3.30
N TRP A 185 -13.00 16.34 2.47
CA TRP A 185 -12.45 16.17 1.13
C TRP A 185 -11.02 15.66 1.15
N ASN A 186 -10.19 16.10 2.11
CA ASN A 186 -8.81 15.63 2.22
C ASN A 186 -8.76 14.15 2.62
N ILE A 187 -9.62 13.73 3.55
CA ILE A 187 -9.70 12.33 3.99
C ILE A 187 -10.23 11.46 2.84
N PHE A 188 -11.22 11.95 2.10
CA PHE A 188 -11.76 11.27 0.93
C PHE A 188 -10.72 11.10 -0.19
N GLU A 189 -9.96 12.15 -0.50
CA GLU A 189 -8.92 12.12 -1.54
C GLU A 189 -7.78 11.15 -1.19
N ILE A 190 -7.36 11.12 0.08
CA ILE A 190 -6.34 10.17 0.54
C ILE A 190 -6.87 8.72 0.46
N SER A 191 -8.17 8.52 0.71
CA SER A 191 -8.78 7.19 0.77
C SER A 191 -9.19 6.60 -0.59
N ILE A 192 -9.32 7.42 -1.64
CA ILE A 192 -9.67 6.92 -2.99
C ILE A 192 -8.44 6.45 -3.78
N ALA A 193 -7.25 6.91 -3.37
CA ALA A 193 -5.97 6.59 -3.98
C ALA A 193 -5.49 5.18 -3.62
#